data_AF-R6AM59-F1
#
_entry.id   AF-R6AM59-F1
#
_cell.length_a   1.000
_cell.length_b   1.000
_cell.length_c   1.000
_cell.angle_alpha   90.00
_cell.angle_beta   90.00
_cell.angle_gamma   90.00
#
_symmetry.space_group_name_H-M   'P 1'
#
loop_
_entity.id
_entity.type
_entity.pdbx_description
1 polymer ?
#
loop_
_entity_poly.entity_id
_entity_poly.type
_entity_poly.pdbx_seq_one_letter_code
_entity_poly.pdbx_strand_id
1 'polypeptide(L)'
;MWKHTCQCLILLALASLPCAHPTQAAMMVKDAEEQIHLITDARDIWDLSEPGMDTVGYMCSDLDGNGRLEILVAESGGSGLHTYTKIYEVNEAKDALIPCGRSWPDARSEADIMMTNYVPMSVNGIDGIQWYSFTDEYRDGAEYGTANLALSLQDGTLHAKTIATTHTFYDDAGRPHVSYENAAGASISEKAYHKTLENVFAHSETTLISFPWLIYHRDTFHEWKEKSPTDIYTMLLDTYLNFSGEKEGMG
;
A
#
# COMPACT_ATOMS: atom_id res chain seq x y z
N MET A 1 83.37 -4.06 -18.07
CA MET A 1 82.21 -4.06 -18.97
C MET A 1 80.98 -3.73 -18.15
N TRP A 2 80.27 -2.68 -18.56
CA TRP A 2 79.26 -1.94 -17.80
C TRP A 2 78.08 -2.77 -17.26
N LYS A 3 77.68 -2.48 -16.02
CA LYS A 3 76.32 -2.71 -15.51
C LYS A 3 75.70 -1.34 -15.26
N HIS A 4 74.75 -0.94 -16.12
CA HIS A 4 73.83 0.16 -15.83
C HIS A 4 72.51 -0.46 -15.38
N THR A 5 72.21 -0.38 -14.08
CA THR A 5 70.86 -0.58 -13.56
C THR A 5 70.21 0.80 -13.40
N CYS A 6 69.18 1.03 -14.22
CA CYS A 6 68.39 2.26 -14.25
C CYS A 6 67.46 2.28 -13.02
N GLN A 7 67.64 3.27 -12.13
CA GLN A 7 66.67 3.61 -11.10
C GLN A 7 65.67 4.61 -11.68
N CYS A 8 64.41 4.21 -11.86
CA CYS A 8 63.32 5.15 -12.09
C CYS A 8 62.61 5.42 -10.76
N LEU A 9 62.59 6.71 -10.39
CA LEU A 9 61.82 7.27 -9.28
C LEU A 9 60.32 6.97 -9.46
N ILE A 10 59.67 6.54 -8.38
CA ILE A 10 58.21 6.56 -8.26
C ILE A 10 57.85 7.94 -7.71
N LEU A 11 57.19 8.78 -8.53
CA LEU A 11 56.47 9.95 -8.04
C LEU A 11 55.16 9.47 -7.40
N LEU A 12 55.01 9.72 -6.10
CA LEU A 12 53.72 9.66 -5.41
C LEU A 12 52.85 10.84 -5.87
N ALA A 13 51.89 10.58 -6.75
CA ALA A 13 50.77 11.47 -6.96
C ALA A 13 49.76 11.25 -5.81
N LEU A 14 49.69 12.21 -4.88
CA LEU A 14 48.57 12.32 -3.95
C LEU A 14 47.32 12.67 -4.75
N ALA A 15 46.57 11.64 -5.15
CA ALA A 15 45.20 11.82 -5.62
C ALA A 15 44.35 12.23 -4.42
N SER A 16 43.92 13.48 -4.39
CA SER A 16 42.84 13.95 -3.54
C SER A 16 41.59 13.11 -3.82
N LEU A 17 41.15 12.32 -2.84
CA LEU A 17 39.88 11.62 -2.87
C LEU A 17 38.74 12.65 -3.03
N PRO A 18 37.83 12.50 -4.01
CA PRO A 18 36.62 13.30 -4.05
C PRO A 18 35.75 12.93 -2.85
N CYS A 19 35.25 13.92 -2.11
CA CYS A 19 34.20 13.73 -1.11
C CYS A 19 32.98 13.12 -1.83
N ALA A 20 32.75 11.82 -1.64
CA ALA A 20 31.60 11.14 -2.17
C ALA A 20 30.35 11.67 -1.46
N HIS A 21 29.58 12.51 -2.15
CA HIS A 21 28.25 12.88 -1.70
C HIS A 21 27.35 11.65 -1.91
N PRO A 22 26.54 11.27 -0.92
CA PRO A 22 25.61 10.16 -1.08
C PRO A 22 24.66 10.43 -2.26
N THR A 23 24.33 9.39 -3.01
CA THR A 23 23.38 9.47 -4.13
C THR A 23 21.97 9.76 -3.61
N GLN A 24 21.14 10.39 -4.44
CA GLN A 24 19.74 10.69 -4.09
C GLN A 24 18.98 9.45 -3.59
N ALA A 25 19.17 8.30 -4.22
CA ALA A 25 18.55 7.04 -3.79
C ALA A 25 19.01 6.61 -2.39
N ALA A 26 20.30 6.77 -2.06
CA ALA A 26 20.81 6.45 -0.72
C ALA A 26 20.28 7.40 0.35
N MET A 27 20.04 8.68 -0.01
CA MET A 27 19.42 9.64 0.88
C MET A 27 17.94 9.33 1.14
N MET A 28 17.18 8.93 0.10
CA MET A 28 15.78 8.51 0.24
C MET A 28 15.63 7.28 1.14
N VAL A 29 16.50 6.27 0.98
CA VAL A 29 16.48 5.08 1.85
C VAL A 29 16.80 5.44 3.29
N LYS A 30 17.83 6.26 3.54
CA LYS A 30 18.18 6.70 4.89
C LYS A 30 17.05 7.49 5.57
N ASP A 31 16.36 8.34 4.80
CA ASP A 31 15.20 9.08 5.29
C ASP A 31 14.04 8.14 5.66
N ALA A 32 13.76 7.15 4.81
CA ALA A 32 12.77 6.12 5.10
C ALA A 32 13.14 5.29 6.35
N GLU A 33 14.40 4.90 6.51
CA GLU A 33 14.88 4.20 7.71
C GLU A 33 14.60 5.02 8.99
N GLU A 34 14.88 6.33 8.98
CA GLU A 34 14.61 7.24 10.10
C GLU A 34 13.11 7.35 10.41
N GLN A 35 12.27 7.44 9.37
CA GLN A 35 10.82 7.46 9.52
C GLN A 35 10.26 6.13 10.05
N ILE A 36 10.79 4.99 9.61
CA ILE A 36 10.35 3.67 10.09
C ILE A 36 10.81 3.41 11.53
N HIS A 37 11.96 3.96 11.93
CA HIS A 37 12.34 4.00 13.34
C HIS A 37 11.31 4.77 14.17
N LEU A 38 10.92 5.98 13.74
CA LEU A 38 9.87 6.76 14.40
C LEU A 38 8.54 5.98 14.49
N ILE A 39 8.11 5.35 13.38
CA ILE A 39 6.90 4.52 13.36
C ILE A 39 7.00 3.38 14.37
N THR A 40 8.15 2.69 14.40
CA THR A 40 8.38 1.55 15.32
C THR A 40 8.38 2.00 16.78
N ASP A 41 8.99 3.15 17.09
CA ASP A 41 9.02 3.70 18.45
C ASP A 41 7.64 4.17 18.93
N ALA A 42 6.77 4.57 17.99
CA ALA A 42 5.39 4.98 18.23
C ALA A 42 4.36 3.83 18.16
N ARG A 43 4.80 2.57 18.35
CA ARG A 43 3.95 1.36 18.25
C ARG A 43 2.69 1.43 19.12
N ASP A 44 2.77 2.05 20.28
CA ASP A 44 1.64 2.22 21.21
C ASP A 44 0.50 3.08 20.65
N ILE A 45 0.76 3.87 19.61
CA ILE A 45 -0.24 4.72 18.94
C ILE A 45 -1.07 3.94 17.92
N TRP A 46 -0.43 3.09 17.11
CA TRP A 46 -1.07 2.47 15.94
C TRP A 46 -1.37 0.98 16.10
N ASP A 47 -0.61 0.25 16.93
CA ASP A 47 -0.75 -1.20 17.06
C ASP A 47 -2.06 -1.58 17.77
N LEU A 48 -2.57 -2.76 17.44
CA LEU A 48 -3.74 -3.30 18.11
C LEU A 48 -3.35 -3.94 19.45
N SER A 49 -4.16 -3.70 20.48
CA SER A 49 -4.06 -4.45 21.72
C SER A 49 -4.47 -5.91 21.51
N GLU A 50 -5.54 -6.12 20.75
CA GLU A 50 -6.09 -7.41 20.35
C GLU A 50 -6.83 -7.27 19.02
N PRO A 51 -6.95 -8.34 18.20
CA PRO A 51 -7.72 -8.32 16.96
C PRO A 51 -9.22 -8.28 17.25
N GLY A 52 -9.92 -7.31 16.69
CA GLY A 52 -11.38 -7.29 16.59
C GLY A 52 -11.92 -8.23 15.51
N MET A 53 -11.12 -8.57 14.50
CA MET A 53 -11.52 -9.42 13.35
C MET A 53 -10.63 -10.66 13.21
N ASP A 54 -10.85 -11.44 12.14
CA ASP A 54 -10.22 -12.76 11.96
C ASP A 54 -8.77 -12.65 11.45
N THR A 55 -8.48 -11.60 10.68
CA THR A 55 -7.18 -11.33 10.07
C THR A 55 -6.77 -9.89 10.32
N VAL A 56 -5.49 -9.68 10.60
CA VAL A 56 -4.87 -8.37 10.82
C VAL A 56 -3.69 -8.21 9.86
N GLY A 57 -3.55 -7.02 9.29
CA GLY A 57 -2.47 -6.66 8.39
C GLY A 57 -1.76 -5.38 8.82
N TYR A 58 -0.45 -5.36 8.61
CA TYR A 58 0.39 -4.16 8.79
C TYR A 58 1.22 -3.91 7.53
N MET A 59 1.37 -2.64 7.14
CA MET A 59 2.20 -2.24 6.00
C MET A 59 2.68 -0.80 6.18
N CYS A 60 3.94 -0.51 5.86
CA CYS A 60 4.42 0.84 5.64
C CYS A 60 4.49 1.18 4.15
N SER A 61 4.11 2.40 3.78
CA SER A 61 4.15 2.91 2.40
C SER A 61 4.42 4.42 2.36
N ASP A 62 4.64 4.95 1.15
CA ASP A 62 4.50 6.37 0.82
C ASP A 62 3.30 6.47 -0.14
N LEU A 63 2.10 6.39 0.43
CA LEU A 63 0.84 6.07 -0.27
C LEU A 63 0.36 7.21 -1.17
N ASP A 64 0.68 8.46 -0.83
CA ASP A 64 0.38 9.61 -1.69
C ASP A 64 1.62 10.14 -2.44
N GLY A 65 2.82 9.61 -2.13
CA GLY A 65 4.08 9.99 -2.77
C GLY A 65 4.64 11.32 -2.28
N ASN A 66 4.20 11.80 -1.12
CA ASN A 66 4.67 13.07 -0.55
C ASN A 66 6.01 12.94 0.19
N GLY A 67 6.54 11.71 0.33
CA GLY A 67 7.81 11.42 1.00
C GLY A 67 7.72 11.32 2.53
N ARG A 68 6.52 11.37 3.10
CA ARG A 68 6.23 11.03 4.49
C ARG A 68 5.54 9.67 4.52
N LEU A 69 6.04 8.76 5.34
CA LEU A 69 5.55 7.40 5.34
C LEU A 69 4.26 7.26 6.15
N GLU A 70 3.37 6.39 5.68
CA GLU A 70 2.22 5.92 6.43
C GLU A 70 2.42 4.50 6.95
N ILE A 71 1.91 4.25 8.16
CA ILE A 71 1.62 2.91 8.67
C ILE A 71 0.13 2.63 8.49
N LEU A 72 -0.19 1.60 7.72
CA LEU A 72 -1.53 1.07 7.55
C LEU A 72 -1.71 -0.13 8.47
N VAL A 73 -2.78 -0.11 9.25
CA VAL A 73 -3.24 -1.21 10.09
C VAL A 73 -4.62 -1.60 9.63
N ALA A 74 -4.80 -2.84 9.19
CA ALA A 74 -6.06 -3.31 8.66
C ALA A 74 -6.55 -4.55 9.42
N GLU A 75 -7.86 -4.66 9.58
CA GLU A 75 -8.54 -5.81 10.15
C GLU A 75 -9.63 -6.28 9.19
N SER A 76 -9.72 -7.59 8.92
CA SER A 76 -10.74 -8.17 8.06
C SER A 76 -11.29 -9.48 8.62
N GLY A 77 -12.57 -9.75 8.40
CA GLY A 77 -13.20 -11.00 8.82
C GLY A 77 -14.72 -10.94 8.96
N GLY A 78 -15.27 -11.91 9.68
CA GLY A 78 -16.71 -12.09 9.79
C GLY A 78 -17.33 -12.70 8.53
N SER A 79 -18.62 -13.03 8.61
CA SER A 79 -19.31 -13.76 7.52
C SER A 79 -19.45 -12.98 6.22
N GLY A 80 -19.29 -11.66 6.28
CA GLY A 80 -19.37 -10.74 5.14
C GLY A 80 -18.03 -10.13 4.73
N LEU A 81 -16.90 -10.67 5.20
CA LEU A 81 -15.55 -10.20 4.90
C LEU A 81 -15.36 -8.69 5.13
N HIS A 82 -15.86 -8.17 6.25
CA HIS A 82 -15.77 -6.74 6.50
C HIS A 82 -14.32 -6.33 6.74
N THR A 83 -13.87 -5.30 6.04
CA THR A 83 -12.52 -4.75 6.15
C THR A 83 -12.55 -3.34 6.75
N TYR A 84 -11.64 -3.06 7.69
CA TYR A 84 -11.48 -1.75 8.32
C TYR A 84 -10.00 -1.40 8.42
N THR A 85 -9.66 -0.14 8.21
CA THR A 85 -8.28 0.33 8.34
C THR A 85 -8.10 1.32 9.49
N LYS A 86 -6.86 1.60 9.84
CA LYS A 86 -6.38 2.80 10.52
C LYS A 86 -5.08 3.17 9.83
N ILE A 87 -4.92 4.45 9.52
CA ILE A 87 -3.74 4.95 8.83
C ILE A 87 -3.17 6.09 9.66
N TYR A 88 -1.86 6.08 9.87
CA TYR A 88 -1.13 7.16 10.51
C TYR A 88 0.03 7.57 9.61
N GLU A 89 0.22 8.86 9.41
CA GLU A 89 1.29 9.44 8.60
C GLU A 89 2.35 10.08 9.52
N VAL A 90 3.61 10.02 9.12
CA VAL A 90 4.67 10.86 9.70
C VAL A 90 4.34 12.33 9.41
N ASN A 91 4.42 13.19 10.43
CA ASN A 91 4.14 14.61 10.27
C ASN A 91 5.24 15.35 9.46
N GLU A 92 4.96 16.59 9.05
CA GLU A 92 5.92 17.41 8.28
C GLU A 92 7.26 17.63 9.00
N ALA A 93 7.24 17.69 10.34
CA ALA A 93 8.45 17.84 11.16
C ALA A 93 9.27 16.53 11.30
N LYS A 94 8.73 15.40 10.83
CA LYS A 94 9.32 14.06 10.93
C LYS A 94 9.66 13.64 12.37
N ASP A 95 8.79 14.02 13.31
CA ASP A 95 8.99 13.77 14.74
C ASP A 95 7.77 13.16 15.46
N ALA A 96 6.64 12.99 14.77
CA ALA A 96 5.45 12.36 15.31
C ALA A 96 4.59 11.68 14.23
N LEU A 97 3.70 10.78 14.67
CA LEU A 97 2.62 10.23 13.85
C LEU A 97 1.31 10.97 14.06
N ILE A 98 0.59 11.22 12.97
CA ILE A 98 -0.73 11.83 12.96
C ILE A 98 -1.75 10.87 12.33
N PRO A 99 -2.95 10.70 12.90
CA PRO A 99 -3.97 9.85 12.29
C PRO A 99 -4.51 10.49 11.01
N CYS A 100 -4.64 9.69 9.96
CA CYS A 100 -5.31 10.11 8.73
C CYS A 100 -6.83 10.04 8.89
N GLY A 101 -7.53 10.99 8.28
CA GLY A 101 -8.99 11.05 8.23
C GLY A 101 -9.59 10.15 7.15
N ARG A 102 -10.93 10.11 7.11
CA ARG A 102 -11.72 9.50 6.04
C ARG A 102 -12.73 10.48 5.49
N SER A 103 -13.00 10.37 4.20
CA SER A 103 -14.07 11.11 3.53
C SER A 103 -15.46 10.43 3.63
N TRP A 104 -15.56 9.33 4.37
CA TRP A 104 -16.79 8.60 4.65
C TRP A 104 -16.90 8.24 6.15
N PRO A 105 -18.10 7.87 6.64
CA PRO A 105 -18.29 7.46 8.04
C PRO A 105 -17.63 6.11 8.38
N ASP A 106 -17.08 5.98 9.58
CA ASP A 106 -16.35 4.78 10.05
C ASP A 106 -17.17 3.47 10.12
N ALA A 107 -18.50 3.54 10.04
CA ALA A 107 -19.37 2.37 10.19
C ALA A 107 -19.51 1.51 8.91
N ARG A 108 -18.83 1.88 7.82
CA ARG A 108 -18.92 1.20 6.53
C ARG A 108 -17.69 0.33 6.31
N SER A 109 -17.89 -0.93 5.91
CA SER A 109 -16.81 -1.77 5.40
C SER A 109 -16.07 -1.06 4.27
N GLU A 110 -14.76 -1.19 4.29
CA GLU A 110 -13.84 -0.67 3.28
C GLU A 110 -13.52 -1.76 2.24
N ALA A 111 -12.75 -1.38 1.21
CA ALA A 111 -12.26 -2.35 0.24
C ALA A 111 -11.42 -3.44 0.90
N ASP A 112 -11.37 -4.63 0.31
CA ASP A 112 -10.57 -5.75 0.80
C ASP A 112 -9.08 -5.59 0.48
N ILE A 113 -8.48 -4.53 1.04
CA ILE A 113 -7.13 -4.08 0.68
C ILE A 113 -6.02 -5.09 1.04
N MET A 114 -6.30 -6.01 1.95
CA MET A 114 -5.38 -7.07 2.38
C MET A 114 -5.46 -8.35 1.53
N MET A 115 -6.45 -8.46 0.64
CA MET A 115 -6.73 -9.71 -0.10
C MET A 115 -6.00 -9.82 -1.43
N THR A 116 -5.21 -8.80 -1.79
CA THR A 116 -4.41 -8.77 -3.02
C THR A 116 -3.01 -8.25 -2.77
N ASN A 117 -2.01 -8.90 -3.39
CA ASN A 117 -0.62 -8.49 -3.30
C ASN A 117 -0.25 -7.41 -4.32
N TYR A 118 -1.08 -7.23 -5.35
CA TYR A 118 -0.80 -6.32 -6.45
C TYR A 118 -2.07 -5.59 -6.85
N VAL A 119 -1.98 -4.26 -6.99
CA VAL A 119 -3.12 -3.41 -7.32
C VAL A 119 -2.81 -2.43 -8.44
N PRO A 120 -3.75 -2.17 -9.35
CA PRO A 120 -3.59 -1.08 -10.31
C PRO A 120 -3.56 0.25 -9.58
N MET A 121 -2.45 0.98 -9.71
CA MET A 121 -2.34 2.38 -9.33
C MET A 121 -2.41 3.23 -10.58
N SER A 122 -3.39 4.12 -10.63
CA SER A 122 -3.56 5.10 -11.70
C SER A 122 -3.16 6.49 -11.22
N VAL A 123 -2.26 7.14 -11.96
CA VAL A 123 -1.79 8.52 -11.67
C VAL A 123 -2.19 9.43 -12.81
N ASN A 124 -2.89 10.52 -12.48
CA ASN A 124 -3.18 11.58 -13.45
C ASN A 124 -2.00 12.56 -13.51
N GLY A 125 -1.39 12.72 -14.68
CA GLY A 125 -0.22 13.58 -14.86
C GLY A 125 -0.46 15.09 -14.66
N ILE A 126 -1.72 15.51 -14.44
CA ILE A 126 -2.08 16.91 -14.17
C ILE A 126 -2.03 17.23 -12.67
N ASP A 127 -2.62 16.39 -11.83
CA ASP A 127 -2.76 16.62 -10.38
C ASP A 127 -1.79 15.76 -9.55
N GLY A 128 -1.16 14.75 -10.14
CA GLY A 128 -0.24 13.84 -9.47
C GLY A 128 -0.92 12.87 -8.49
N ILE A 129 -2.24 12.84 -8.43
CA ILE A 129 -2.98 12.05 -7.44
C ILE A 129 -2.91 10.56 -7.79
N GLN A 130 -2.49 9.75 -6.82
CA GLN A 130 -2.40 8.31 -6.92
C GLN A 130 -3.71 7.65 -6.49
N TRP A 131 -4.32 6.86 -7.37
CA TRP A 131 -5.53 6.08 -7.09
C TRP A 131 -5.25 4.58 -7.19
N TYR A 132 -5.44 3.85 -6.10
CA TYR A 132 -5.25 2.40 -6.02
C TYR A 132 -6.58 1.68 -6.14
N SER A 133 -6.70 0.77 -7.09
CA SER A 133 -7.94 0.06 -7.37
C SER A 133 -8.01 -1.29 -6.67
N PHE A 134 -9.07 -1.51 -5.93
CA PHE A 134 -9.33 -2.71 -5.14
C PHE A 134 -10.70 -3.29 -5.47
N THR A 135 -10.88 -4.55 -5.09
CA THR A 135 -12.19 -5.20 -5.05
C THR A 135 -12.61 -5.34 -3.59
N ASP A 136 -13.90 -5.22 -3.34
CA ASP A 136 -14.57 -5.49 -2.06
C ASP A 136 -15.60 -6.58 -2.30
N GLU A 137 -15.52 -7.69 -1.57
CA GLU A 137 -16.55 -8.72 -1.59
C GLU A 137 -17.55 -8.46 -0.47
N TYR A 138 -18.83 -8.33 -0.83
CA TYR A 138 -19.87 -8.11 0.17
C TYR A 138 -20.95 -9.18 0.10
N ARG A 139 -21.55 -9.42 1.26
CA ARG A 139 -22.72 -10.28 1.42
C ARG A 139 -23.79 -9.51 2.18
N ASP A 140 -24.97 -9.40 1.58
CA ASP A 140 -26.15 -8.81 2.21
C ASP A 140 -27.31 -9.81 2.16
N GLY A 141 -27.47 -10.57 3.25
CA GLY A 141 -28.48 -11.62 3.33
C GLY A 141 -28.26 -12.73 2.30
N ALA A 142 -29.16 -12.82 1.30
CA ALA A 142 -29.09 -13.80 0.21
C ALA A 142 -28.37 -13.28 -1.04
N GLU A 143 -27.98 -12.00 -1.02
CA GLU A 143 -27.25 -11.34 -2.09
C GLU A 143 -25.75 -11.40 -1.83
N TYR A 144 -25.00 -11.70 -2.88
CA TYR A 144 -23.54 -11.67 -2.88
C TYR A 144 -23.08 -10.82 -4.06
N GLY A 145 -22.05 -10.01 -3.86
CA GLY A 145 -21.54 -9.16 -4.93
C GLY A 145 -20.12 -8.72 -4.68
N THR A 146 -19.61 -7.98 -5.65
CA THR A 146 -18.31 -7.33 -5.57
C THR A 146 -18.45 -5.86 -5.91
N ALA A 147 -17.67 -5.01 -5.26
CA ALA A 147 -17.52 -3.61 -5.65
C ALA A 147 -16.07 -3.36 -6.09
N ASN A 148 -15.89 -2.81 -7.28
CA ASN A 148 -14.62 -2.22 -7.68
C ASN A 148 -14.56 -0.81 -7.09
N LEU A 149 -13.54 -0.56 -6.29
CA LEU A 149 -13.31 0.69 -5.57
C LEU A 149 -11.94 1.24 -5.94
N ALA A 150 -11.78 2.56 -5.90
CA ALA A 150 -10.46 3.19 -5.93
C ALA A 150 -10.25 4.03 -4.68
N LEU A 151 -9.09 3.87 -4.06
CA LEU A 151 -8.68 4.58 -2.85
C LEU A 151 -7.53 5.55 -3.16
N SER A 152 -7.48 6.68 -2.48
CA SER A 152 -6.40 7.67 -2.62
C SER A 152 -6.25 8.43 -1.32
N LEU A 153 -5.02 8.51 -0.80
CA LEU A 153 -4.70 9.39 0.32
C LEU A 153 -4.35 10.78 -0.24
N GLN A 154 -5.00 11.81 0.27
CA GLN A 154 -4.78 13.21 -0.13
C GLN A 154 -4.85 14.08 1.11
N ASP A 155 -3.80 14.87 1.36
CA ASP A 155 -3.74 15.82 2.48
C ASP A 155 -4.14 15.18 3.83
N GLY A 156 -3.62 13.98 4.10
CA GLY A 156 -3.91 13.22 5.32
C GLY A 156 -5.34 12.68 5.42
N THR A 157 -6.11 12.66 4.32
CA THR A 157 -7.48 12.10 4.28
C THR A 157 -7.59 11.01 3.23
N LEU A 158 -8.10 9.84 3.61
CA LEU A 158 -8.38 8.75 2.68
C LEU A 158 -9.70 9.02 1.94
N HIS A 159 -9.62 8.94 0.61
CA HIS A 159 -10.72 9.11 -0.32
C HIS A 159 -11.04 7.81 -1.03
N ALA A 160 -12.34 7.57 -1.25
CA ALA A 160 -12.84 6.38 -1.92
C ALA A 160 -13.77 6.76 -3.07
N LYS A 161 -13.66 6.04 -4.18
CA LYS A 161 -14.57 6.09 -5.32
C LYS A 161 -15.12 4.70 -5.57
N THR A 162 -16.43 4.56 -5.62
CA THR A 162 -17.03 3.36 -6.23
C THR A 162 -16.93 3.49 -7.74
N ILE A 163 -16.44 2.45 -8.40
CA ILE A 163 -16.27 2.39 -9.86
C ILE A 163 -17.47 1.65 -10.47
N ALA A 164 -17.72 0.44 -9.99
CA ALA A 164 -18.81 -0.42 -10.44
C ALA A 164 -19.09 -1.51 -9.41
N THR A 165 -20.30 -2.06 -9.42
CA THR A 165 -20.71 -3.16 -8.54
C THR A 165 -21.30 -4.31 -9.34
N THR A 166 -21.13 -5.53 -8.82
CA THR A 166 -21.89 -6.71 -9.22
C THR A 166 -22.87 -7.07 -8.12
N HIS A 167 -24.00 -7.64 -8.53
CA HIS A 167 -25.05 -8.14 -7.64
C HIS A 167 -25.43 -9.53 -8.13
N THR A 168 -25.29 -10.53 -7.26
CA THR A 168 -25.65 -11.92 -7.54
C THR A 168 -26.82 -12.32 -6.66
N PHE A 169 -27.92 -12.71 -7.30
CA PHE A 169 -29.11 -13.25 -6.65
C PHE A 169 -29.41 -14.65 -7.19
N TYR A 170 -29.92 -15.51 -6.32
CA TYR A 170 -30.28 -16.88 -6.67
C TYR A 170 -31.80 -17.00 -6.84
N ASP A 171 -32.25 -17.62 -7.92
CA ASP A 171 -33.67 -17.93 -8.10
C ASP A 171 -34.12 -19.11 -7.22
N ASP A 172 -35.43 -19.43 -7.24
CA ASP A 172 -36.01 -20.54 -6.46
C ASP A 172 -35.39 -21.91 -6.78
N ALA A 173 -34.75 -22.07 -7.94
CA ALA A 173 -34.04 -23.28 -8.35
C ALA A 173 -32.55 -23.25 -7.97
N GLY A 174 -32.08 -22.20 -7.28
CA GLY A 174 -30.69 -22.00 -6.89
C GLY A 174 -29.78 -21.57 -8.05
N ARG A 175 -30.33 -21.02 -9.14
CA ARG A 175 -29.53 -20.55 -10.28
C ARG A 175 -29.09 -19.10 -10.05
N PRO A 176 -27.80 -18.76 -10.26
CA PRO A 176 -27.32 -17.40 -10.06
C PRO A 176 -27.72 -16.51 -11.24
N HIS A 177 -28.10 -15.29 -10.90
CA HIS A 177 -28.32 -14.19 -11.83
C HIS A 177 -27.43 -13.03 -11.38
N VAL A 178 -26.59 -12.55 -12.31
CA VAL A 178 -25.64 -11.47 -12.06
C VAL A 178 -26.11 -10.22 -12.80
N SER A 179 -26.21 -9.11 -12.09
CA SER A 179 -26.37 -7.78 -12.66
C SER A 179 -25.16 -6.90 -12.33
N TYR A 180 -24.96 -5.88 -13.16
CA TYR A 180 -23.83 -4.96 -13.06
C TYR A 180 -24.34 -3.54 -13.00
N GLU A 181 -23.78 -2.73 -12.11
CA GLU A 181 -24.09 -1.30 -11.99
C GLU A 181 -22.81 -0.47 -12.07
N ASN A 182 -22.93 0.75 -12.59
CA ASN A 182 -21.85 1.73 -12.53
C ASN A 182 -21.86 2.49 -11.19
N ALA A 183 -20.87 3.37 -10.99
CA ALA A 183 -20.76 4.24 -9.82
C ALA A 183 -22.02 5.06 -9.47
N ALA A 184 -22.90 5.34 -10.45
CA ALA A 184 -24.13 6.09 -10.26
C ALA A 184 -25.35 5.20 -9.94
N GLY A 185 -25.16 3.89 -9.78
CA GLY A 185 -26.24 2.91 -9.57
C GLY A 185 -27.06 2.61 -10.82
N ALA A 186 -26.55 2.95 -12.02
CA ALA A 186 -27.23 2.63 -13.27
C ALA A 186 -26.77 1.27 -13.79
N SER A 187 -27.73 0.44 -14.21
CA SER A 187 -27.44 -0.87 -14.79
C SER A 187 -26.61 -0.75 -16.07
N ILE A 188 -25.59 -1.60 -16.18
CA ILE A 188 -24.68 -1.68 -17.32
C ILE A 188 -24.52 -3.12 -17.80
N SER A 189 -24.02 -3.30 -19.02
CA SER A 189 -23.64 -4.64 -19.50
C SER A 189 -22.39 -5.16 -18.79
N GLU A 190 -22.23 -6.47 -18.69
CA GLU A 190 -21.00 -7.13 -18.23
C GLU A 190 -19.74 -6.62 -18.97
N LYS A 191 -19.84 -6.42 -20.28
CA LYS A 191 -18.73 -5.88 -21.09
C LYS A 191 -18.34 -4.45 -20.66
N ALA A 192 -19.31 -3.64 -20.27
CA ALA A 192 -19.06 -2.29 -19.77
C ALA A 192 -18.45 -2.33 -18.37
N TYR A 193 -18.93 -3.23 -17.50
CA TYR A 193 -18.37 -3.47 -16.17
C TYR A 193 -16.86 -3.76 -16.21
N HIS A 194 -16.43 -4.68 -17.07
CA HIS A 194 -15.02 -5.05 -17.22
C HIS A 194 -14.14 -3.93 -17.82
N LYS A 195 -14.74 -2.88 -18.39
CA LYS A 195 -14.03 -1.71 -18.93
C LYS A 195 -14.06 -0.51 -18.00
N THR A 196 -14.73 -0.60 -16.84
CA THR A 196 -15.02 0.59 -16.03
C THR A 196 -13.75 1.22 -15.45
N LEU A 197 -12.77 0.40 -15.03
CA LEU A 197 -11.48 0.90 -14.53
C LEU A 197 -10.71 1.64 -15.62
N GLU A 198 -10.59 1.07 -16.82
CA GLU A 198 -10.00 1.73 -18.00
C GLU A 198 -10.70 3.06 -18.31
N ASN A 199 -12.03 3.10 -18.19
CA ASN A 199 -12.81 4.31 -18.51
C ASN A 199 -12.65 5.41 -17.46
N VAL A 200 -12.63 5.07 -16.17
CA VAL A 200 -12.46 6.03 -15.07
C VAL A 200 -11.07 6.66 -15.09
N PHE A 201 -10.05 5.88 -15.48
CA PHE A 201 -8.65 6.30 -15.50
C PHE A 201 -8.06 6.40 -16.91
N ALA A 202 -8.90 6.68 -17.93
CA ALA A 202 -8.51 6.67 -19.34
C ALA A 202 -7.38 7.66 -19.72
N HIS A 203 -7.14 8.65 -18.87
CA HIS A 203 -6.10 9.68 -19.05
C HIS A 203 -4.98 9.58 -17.99
N SER A 204 -4.94 8.48 -17.25
CA SER A 204 -3.93 8.20 -16.24
C SER A 204 -2.94 7.17 -16.73
N GLU A 205 -1.70 7.28 -16.28
CA GLU A 205 -0.75 6.18 -16.38
C GLU A 205 -1.10 5.16 -15.29
N THR A 206 -1.22 3.89 -15.67
CA THR A 206 -1.57 2.82 -14.72
C THR A 206 -0.39 1.86 -14.61
N THR A 207 0.03 1.59 -13.37
CA THR A 207 1.09 0.63 -13.04
C THR A 207 0.57 -0.33 -11.99
N LEU A 208 0.99 -1.59 -12.06
CA LEU A 208 0.67 -2.56 -11.02
C LEU A 208 1.64 -2.38 -9.85
N ILE A 209 1.13 -2.03 -8.66
CA ILE A 209 1.91 -1.77 -7.45
C ILE A 209 1.76 -2.92 -6.47
N SER A 210 2.86 -3.38 -5.90
CA SER A 210 2.89 -4.35 -4.81
C SER A 210 2.38 -3.73 -3.50
N PHE A 211 1.47 -4.42 -2.81
CA PHE A 211 0.97 -4.11 -1.47
C PHE A 211 1.42 -5.23 -0.50
N PRO A 212 2.64 -5.15 0.03
CA PRO A 212 3.24 -6.21 0.84
C PRO A 212 2.74 -6.15 2.29
N TRP A 213 1.64 -6.84 2.57
CA TRP A 213 1.08 -6.92 3.92
C TRP A 213 1.79 -7.94 4.81
N LEU A 214 2.05 -7.57 6.06
CA LEU A 214 2.36 -8.50 7.14
C LEU A 214 1.04 -9.03 7.72
N ILE A 215 0.67 -10.26 7.36
CA ILE A 215 -0.63 -10.85 7.73
C ILE A 215 -0.51 -11.76 8.94
N TYR A 216 -1.42 -11.57 9.90
CA TYR A 216 -1.61 -12.41 11.07
C TYR A 216 -3.07 -12.81 11.22
N HIS A 217 -3.32 -14.05 11.64
CA HIS A 217 -4.65 -14.48 12.01
C HIS A 217 -4.88 -14.25 13.49
N ARG A 218 -6.14 -14.08 13.90
CA ARG A 218 -6.53 -13.87 15.29
C ARG A 218 -5.88 -14.89 16.24
N ASP A 219 -5.89 -16.16 15.85
CA ASP A 219 -5.38 -17.25 16.68
C ASP A 219 -3.84 -17.23 16.82
N THR A 220 -3.13 -16.64 15.86
CA THR A 220 -1.66 -16.52 15.86
C THR A 220 -1.18 -15.11 16.18
N PHE A 221 -2.08 -14.18 16.52
CA PHE A 221 -1.73 -12.77 16.75
C PHE A 221 -0.75 -12.55 17.90
N HIS A 222 -0.69 -13.49 18.86
CA HIS A 222 0.31 -13.46 19.92
C HIS A 222 1.75 -13.44 19.37
N GLU A 223 2.01 -14.09 18.23
CA GLU A 223 3.32 -14.10 17.57
C GLU A 223 3.77 -12.69 17.11
N TRP A 224 2.82 -11.83 16.73
CA TRP A 224 3.07 -10.41 16.43
C TRP A 224 3.39 -9.62 17.69
N LYS A 225 2.67 -9.88 18.79
CA LYS A 225 2.89 -9.18 20.07
C LYS A 225 4.23 -9.53 20.69
N GLU A 226 4.76 -10.72 20.44
CA GLU A 226 6.08 -11.17 20.92
C GLU A 226 7.25 -10.60 20.11
N LYS A 227 7.02 -9.94 18.95
CA LYS A 227 8.09 -9.35 18.15
C LYS A 227 8.80 -8.24 18.91
N SER A 228 10.14 -8.29 18.85
CA SER A 228 10.98 -7.22 19.37
C SER A 228 10.84 -5.95 18.51
N PRO A 229 11.15 -4.75 19.06
CA PRO A 229 11.19 -3.53 18.25
C PRO A 229 12.09 -3.66 17.01
N THR A 230 13.23 -4.35 17.11
CA THR A 230 14.13 -4.61 15.98
C THR A 230 13.48 -5.46 14.89
N ASP A 231 12.72 -6.49 15.27
CA ASP A 231 12.02 -7.33 14.29
C ASP A 231 10.95 -6.52 13.57
N ILE A 232 10.17 -5.72 14.30
CA ILE A 232 9.12 -4.88 13.73
C ILE A 232 9.69 -3.86 12.77
N TYR A 233 10.74 -3.15 13.17
CA TYR A 233 11.46 -2.23 12.30
C TYR A 233 11.86 -2.92 11.00
N THR A 234 12.46 -4.12 11.09
CA THR A 234 12.94 -4.86 9.91
C THR A 234 11.77 -5.27 9.00
N MET A 235 10.68 -5.75 9.59
CA MET A 235 9.49 -6.18 8.85
C MET A 235 8.78 -5.01 8.18
N LEU A 236 8.61 -3.88 8.88
CA LEU A 236 8.01 -2.67 8.32
C LEU A 236 8.88 -2.05 7.21
N LEU A 237 10.20 -2.04 7.39
CA LEU A 237 11.15 -1.62 6.35
C LEU A 237 11.03 -2.51 5.11
N ASP A 238 10.89 -3.82 5.29
CA ASP A 238 10.67 -4.74 4.17
C ASP A 238 9.36 -4.43 3.44
N THR A 239 8.26 -4.14 4.14
CA THR A 239 7.01 -3.73 3.48
C THR A 239 7.19 -2.45 2.66
N TYR A 240 7.85 -1.42 3.21
CA TYR A 240 8.09 -0.18 2.48
C TYR A 240 8.96 -0.39 1.24
N LEU A 241 10.06 -1.15 1.37
CA LEU A 241 10.97 -1.41 0.24
C LEU A 241 10.32 -2.23 -0.88
N ASN A 242 9.32 -3.06 -0.53
CA ASN A 242 8.56 -3.85 -1.49
C ASN A 242 7.27 -3.16 -1.96
N PHE A 243 6.92 -2.00 -1.42
CA PHE A 243 5.85 -1.13 -1.93
C PHE A 243 6.37 -0.40 -3.18
N SER A 244 6.24 -1.06 -4.33
CA SER A 244 6.77 -0.56 -5.60
C SER A 244 6.01 -1.11 -6.79
N GLY A 245 6.14 -0.46 -7.95
CA GLY A 245 5.58 -0.99 -9.19
C GLY A 245 6.30 -2.26 -9.63
N GLU A 246 5.58 -3.16 -10.31
CA GLU A 246 6.22 -4.22 -11.07
C GLU A 246 7.26 -3.56 -11.99
N LYS A 247 8.53 -3.85 -11.75
CA LYS A 247 9.55 -3.65 -12.78
C LYS A 247 9.15 -4.57 -13.91
N GLU A 248 8.69 -4.01 -15.02
CA GLU A 248 8.51 -4.78 -16.26
C GLU A 248 9.72 -5.72 -16.40
N GLY A 249 9.42 -7.02 -16.47
CA GLY A 249 10.42 -8.06 -16.36
C GLY A 249 11.59 -7.80 -17.29
N MET A 250 12.79 -7.93 -16.74
CA MET A 250 13.92 -8.41 -17.51
C MET A 250 13.53 -9.79 -18.05
N GLY A 251 12.94 -9.82 -19.25
CA GLY A 251 12.94 -10.98 -20.12
C GLY A 251 14.31 -11.20 -20.76
#